data_AF-A0A950XRN0-F1
#
_entry.id   AF-A0A950XRN0-F1
#
_cell.length_a   1.000
_cell.length_b   1.000
_cell.length_c   1.000
_cell.angle_alpha   90.00
_cell.angle_beta   90.00
_cell.angle_gamma   90.00
#
_symmetry.space_group_name_H-M   'P 1'
#
loop_
_entity.id
_entity.type
_entity.pdbx_description
1 polymer ?
#
loop_
_entity_poly.entity_id
_entity_poly.type
_entity_poly.pdbx_seq_one_letter_code
_entity_poly.pdbx_strand_id
1 'polypeptide(L)'
;MTVLNRTGTLVDDPQTYPGAGIVNSSAGYTGVEGDERWAAEIRRLAESRNATILAHNYQVPAIQDVADHVGDSLALSRVAADAPEDTIVFCGVHFMAETAKILSPHKTVLIPDQRAGCSLADSITADELRAWKDEHPGAVVVSYVNTTAAVKALTDICCTSSNAVDVVESIDPDREVLFCPDQFLGAHVRRVTGRKNLHIWAGECHVHAGINGDELAGQARSHPDAELYVHPECGCATSALYLAGEGAFPADRVKILSTGGMLDAAHETRARQVLVATEVGMLYQLRRAA
;
A
#
# COMPACT_ATOMS: atom_id res chain seq x y z
N MET A 1 3.78 -21.34 -23.09
CA MET A 1 3.68 -21.45 -21.62
C MET A 1 2.29 -21.97 -21.32
N THR A 2 2.17 -23.25 -20.96
CA THR A 2 0.89 -23.94 -20.86
C THR A 2 0.32 -23.74 -19.46
N VAL A 3 -0.82 -23.06 -19.36
CA VAL A 3 -1.57 -22.95 -18.11
C VAL A 3 -2.19 -24.33 -17.83
N LEU A 4 -1.58 -25.09 -16.92
CA LEU A 4 -2.18 -26.29 -16.36
C LEU A 4 -3.28 -25.85 -15.40
N ASN A 5 -4.52 -25.79 -15.88
CA ASN A 5 -5.70 -25.74 -15.03
C ASN A 5 -5.87 -27.11 -14.35
N ARG A 6 -5.02 -27.42 -13.36
CA ARG A 6 -5.24 -28.53 -12.44
C ARG A 6 -6.14 -28.03 -11.31
N THR A 7 -7.40 -27.80 -11.63
CA THR A 7 -8.49 -27.89 -10.65
C THR A 7 -8.70 -29.36 -10.32
N GLY A 8 -7.74 -29.94 -9.59
CA GLY A 8 -7.99 -31.05 -8.68
C GLY A 8 -8.58 -30.51 -7.38
N THR A 9 -9.54 -29.59 -7.47
CA THR A 9 -10.42 -29.28 -6.36
C THR A 9 -11.33 -30.49 -6.21
N LEU A 10 -11.35 -31.08 -5.02
CA LEU A 10 -12.45 -31.94 -4.60
C LEU A 10 -13.70 -31.06 -4.69
N VAL A 11 -14.44 -31.16 -5.80
CA VAL A 11 -15.68 -30.42 -5.99
C VAL A 11 -16.75 -31.24 -5.27
N ASP A 12 -17.01 -30.88 -4.01
CA ASP A 12 -18.29 -31.21 -3.41
C ASP A 12 -19.37 -30.39 -4.15
N ASP A 13 -20.37 -31.09 -4.65
CA ASP A 13 -21.55 -30.65 -5.42
C ASP A 13 -21.49 -29.23 -6.05
N PRO A 14 -21.41 -29.11 -7.40
CA PRO A 14 -21.40 -27.81 -8.09
C PRO A 14 -22.63 -26.93 -7.85
N GLN A 15 -23.74 -27.46 -7.32
CA GLN A 15 -24.90 -26.64 -6.89
C GLN A 15 -24.69 -25.94 -5.54
N THR A 16 -23.66 -26.32 -4.78
CA THR A 16 -23.32 -25.73 -3.47
C THR A 16 -22.02 -24.90 -3.49
N TYR A 17 -21.44 -24.74 -4.68
CA TYR A 17 -20.33 -23.88 -5.04
C TYR A 17 -20.47 -22.39 -4.65
N PRO A 18 -19.87 -21.79 -3.59
CA PRO A 18 -19.97 -20.33 -3.42
C PRO A 18 -19.38 -19.56 -4.60
N GLY A 19 -18.46 -20.17 -5.36
CA GLY A 19 -17.92 -19.62 -6.59
C GLY A 19 -18.70 -19.95 -7.88
N ALA A 20 -19.84 -20.66 -7.81
CA ALA A 20 -20.66 -20.96 -8.99
C ALA A 20 -21.26 -19.70 -9.64
N GLY A 21 -21.30 -18.58 -8.91
CA GLY A 21 -21.72 -17.27 -9.40
C GLY A 21 -20.59 -16.33 -9.86
N ILE A 22 -19.32 -16.75 -9.80
CA ILE A 22 -18.19 -15.85 -10.14
C ILE A 22 -18.24 -15.49 -11.63
N VAL A 23 -18.36 -14.19 -11.92
CA VAL A 23 -18.28 -13.64 -13.27
C VAL A 23 -16.95 -12.91 -13.40
N ASN A 24 -16.12 -13.34 -14.36
CA ASN A 24 -14.93 -12.59 -14.75
C ASN A 24 -15.27 -11.66 -15.92
N SER A 25 -15.32 -10.36 -15.65
CA SER A 25 -15.56 -9.32 -16.65
C SER A 25 -14.33 -8.43 -16.79
N SER A 26 -14.29 -7.53 -17.78
CA SER A 26 -13.20 -6.55 -17.90
C SER A 26 -13.08 -5.62 -16.67
N ALA A 27 -14.16 -5.46 -15.90
CA ALA A 27 -14.21 -4.62 -14.70
C ALA A 27 -13.78 -5.35 -13.42
N GLY A 28 -13.39 -6.62 -13.50
CA GLY A 28 -13.04 -7.44 -12.34
C GLY A 28 -13.91 -8.68 -12.18
N TYR A 29 -13.69 -9.39 -11.07
CA TYR A 29 -14.51 -10.51 -10.63
C TYR A 29 -15.74 -10.01 -9.84
N THR A 30 -16.93 -10.49 -10.20
CA THR A 30 -18.20 -10.16 -9.53
C THR A 30 -19.03 -11.43 -9.29
N GLY A 31 -20.23 -11.29 -8.71
CA GLY A 31 -21.17 -12.40 -8.53
C GLY A 31 -20.91 -13.26 -7.29
N VAL A 32 -20.15 -12.73 -6.33
CA VAL A 32 -19.94 -13.32 -5.00
C VAL A 32 -20.18 -12.26 -3.96
N GLU A 33 -20.98 -12.59 -2.95
CA GLU A 33 -21.17 -11.79 -1.76
C GLU A 33 -20.24 -12.31 -0.66
N GLY A 34 -19.62 -11.40 0.10
CA GLY A 34 -18.75 -11.73 1.22
C GLY A 34 -19.55 -12.12 2.47
N ASP A 35 -20.41 -13.13 2.36
CA ASP A 35 -21.24 -13.63 3.45
C ASP A 35 -20.53 -14.70 4.31
N GLU A 36 -21.19 -15.18 5.37
CA GLU A 36 -20.62 -16.20 6.27
C GLU A 36 -20.27 -17.51 5.55
N ARG A 37 -21.04 -17.89 4.53
CA ARG A 37 -20.81 -19.10 3.75
C ARG A 37 -19.57 -18.96 2.87
N TRP A 38 -19.41 -17.82 2.23
CA TRP A 38 -18.22 -17.47 1.46
C TRP A 38 -16.98 -17.47 2.37
N ALA A 39 -17.06 -16.81 3.53
CA ALA A 39 -15.95 -16.77 4.47
C ALA A 39 -15.54 -18.17 4.94
N ALA A 40 -16.52 -19.01 5.31
CA ALA A 40 -16.27 -20.39 5.72
C ALA A 40 -15.59 -21.22 4.62
N GLU A 41 -16.01 -21.05 3.35
CA GLU A 41 -15.40 -21.75 2.23
C GLU A 41 -13.97 -21.29 1.96
N ILE A 42 -13.70 -19.99 2.03
CA ILE A 42 -12.34 -19.45 1.87
C ILE A 42 -11.43 -19.99 2.97
N ARG A 43 -11.88 -20.02 4.24
CA ARG A 43 -11.09 -20.60 5.35
C ARG A 43 -10.83 -22.08 5.16
N ARG A 44 -11.85 -22.86 4.78
CA ARG A 44 -11.71 -24.29 4.48
C ARG A 44 -10.69 -24.53 3.35
N LEU A 45 -10.74 -23.72 2.29
CA LEU A 45 -9.80 -23.81 1.18
C LEU A 45 -8.38 -23.43 1.61
N ALA A 46 -8.20 -22.36 2.38
CA ALA A 46 -6.90 -21.95 2.89
C ALA A 46 -6.24 -23.04 3.73
N GLU A 47 -6.99 -23.65 4.67
CA GLU A 47 -6.52 -24.78 5.47
C GLU A 47 -6.15 -25.99 4.59
N SER A 48 -7.03 -26.37 3.66
CA SER A 48 -6.79 -27.52 2.76
C SER A 48 -5.58 -27.35 1.84
N ARG A 49 -5.16 -26.11 1.60
CA ARG A 49 -4.05 -25.75 0.72
C ARG A 49 -2.78 -25.36 1.48
N ASN A 50 -2.78 -25.46 2.81
CA ASN A 50 -1.70 -24.94 3.66
C ASN A 50 -1.33 -23.51 3.24
N ALA A 51 -2.34 -22.62 3.22
CA ALA A 51 -2.23 -21.27 2.73
C ALA A 51 -2.53 -20.22 3.80
N THR A 52 -1.72 -19.17 3.85
CA THR A 52 -1.99 -17.95 4.62
C THR A 52 -2.60 -16.88 3.71
N ILE A 53 -3.61 -16.17 4.20
CA ILE A 53 -4.29 -15.07 3.51
C ILE A 53 -3.81 -13.75 4.10
N LEU A 54 -3.20 -12.92 3.25
CA LEU A 54 -2.70 -11.59 3.62
C LEU A 54 -3.53 -10.52 2.92
N ALA A 55 -4.05 -9.54 3.67
CA ALA A 55 -4.86 -8.46 3.09
C ALA A 55 -4.28 -7.09 3.40
N HIS A 56 -4.16 -6.24 2.37
CA HIS A 56 -3.82 -4.83 2.59
C HIS A 56 -4.97 -4.10 3.31
N ASN A 57 -4.65 -3.07 4.10
CA ASN A 57 -5.61 -2.21 4.80
C ASN A 57 -6.70 -1.57 3.89
N TYR A 58 -6.48 -1.52 2.57
CA TYR A 58 -7.41 -0.97 1.57
C TYR A 58 -8.37 -2.01 0.99
N GLN A 59 -8.26 -3.29 1.37
CA GLN A 59 -9.19 -4.31 0.90
C GLN A 59 -10.60 -4.06 1.41
N VAL A 60 -11.62 -4.61 0.74
CA VAL A 60 -12.99 -4.53 1.24
C VAL A 60 -13.14 -5.30 2.58
N PRO A 61 -14.05 -4.91 3.48
CA PRO A 61 -14.17 -5.49 4.82
C PRO A 61 -14.22 -7.02 4.85
N ALA A 62 -15.01 -7.64 3.97
CA ALA A 62 -15.12 -9.10 3.91
C ALA A 62 -13.78 -9.80 3.64
N ILE A 63 -12.90 -9.21 2.82
CA ILE A 63 -11.55 -9.74 2.57
C ILE A 63 -10.65 -9.53 3.79
N GLN A 64 -10.77 -8.38 4.47
CA GLN A 64 -10.02 -8.12 5.69
C GLN A 64 -10.42 -9.08 6.83
N ASP A 65 -11.70 -9.44 6.92
CA ASP A 65 -12.20 -10.32 7.99
C ASP A 65 -11.81 -11.79 7.82
N VAL A 66 -11.59 -12.25 6.59
CA VAL A 66 -11.18 -13.64 6.32
C VAL A 66 -9.66 -13.83 6.31
N ALA A 67 -8.90 -12.73 6.23
CA ALA A 67 -7.45 -12.75 6.20
C ALA A 67 -6.84 -13.20 7.54
N ASP A 68 -5.73 -13.94 7.48
CA ASP A 68 -4.93 -14.28 8.65
C ASP A 68 -4.18 -13.06 9.18
N HIS A 69 -3.76 -12.18 8.27
CA HIS A 69 -3.06 -10.94 8.60
C HIS A 69 -3.54 -9.77 7.74
N VAL A 70 -3.74 -8.62 8.39
CA VAL A 70 -4.08 -7.36 7.74
C VAL A 70 -3.03 -6.31 8.08
N GLY A 71 -2.57 -5.53 7.11
CA GLY A 71 -1.54 -4.52 7.37
C GLY A 71 -1.06 -3.70 6.18
N ASP A 72 0.10 -3.07 6.36
CA ASP A 72 0.81 -2.28 5.35
C ASP A 72 1.62 -3.16 4.38
N SER A 73 2.03 -2.57 3.26
CA SER A 73 2.80 -3.24 2.19
C SER A 73 4.00 -4.07 2.63
N LEU A 74 5.00 -3.47 3.29
CA LEU A 74 6.25 -4.17 3.61
C LEU A 74 6.07 -5.06 4.84
N ALA A 75 5.27 -4.62 5.81
CA ALA A 75 4.95 -5.42 6.99
C ALA A 75 4.31 -6.76 6.57
N LEU A 76 3.32 -6.72 5.68
CA LEU A 76 2.70 -7.94 5.15
C LEU A 76 3.68 -8.81 4.36
N SER A 77 4.58 -8.21 3.59
CA SER A 77 5.57 -8.99 2.83
C SER A 77 6.59 -9.69 3.74
N ARG A 78 6.91 -9.12 4.91
CA ARG A 78 7.73 -9.76 5.95
C ARG A 78 6.97 -10.90 6.64
N VAL A 79 5.71 -10.66 7.02
CA VAL A 79 4.83 -11.70 7.56
C VAL A 79 4.73 -12.88 6.59
N ALA A 80 4.60 -12.62 5.29
CA ALA A 80 4.57 -13.65 4.25
C ALA A 80 5.81 -14.55 4.26
N ALA A 81 6.99 -13.97 4.52
CA ALA A 81 8.25 -14.70 4.55
C ALA A 81 8.39 -15.59 5.79
N ASP A 82 7.92 -15.09 6.93
CA ASP A 82 8.00 -15.79 8.22
C ASP A 82 6.86 -16.81 8.43
N ALA A 83 5.79 -16.71 7.64
CA ALA A 83 4.63 -17.61 7.72
C ALA A 83 5.05 -19.08 7.54
N PRO A 84 4.55 -20.04 8.34
CA PRO A 84 4.85 -21.46 8.17
C PRO A 84 4.23 -22.07 6.90
N GLU A 85 3.16 -21.47 6.38
CA GLU A 85 2.40 -21.95 5.22
C GLU A 85 3.22 -21.91 3.92
N ASP A 86 3.07 -22.92 3.07
CA ASP A 86 3.80 -22.99 1.79
C ASP A 86 3.19 -22.10 0.71
N THR A 87 1.92 -21.74 0.88
CA THR A 87 1.15 -20.91 -0.06
C THR A 87 0.75 -19.59 0.60
N ILE A 88 0.89 -18.50 -0.14
CA ILE A 88 0.45 -17.16 0.26
C ILE A 88 -0.62 -16.70 -0.73
N VAL A 89 -1.80 -16.34 -0.24
CA VAL A 89 -2.82 -15.63 -1.01
C VAL A 89 -2.71 -14.15 -0.65
N PHE A 90 -2.17 -13.35 -1.57
CA PHE A 90 -1.92 -11.94 -1.34
C PHE A 90 -3.07 -11.08 -1.89
N CYS A 91 -3.98 -10.70 -1.01
CA CYS A 91 -5.08 -9.77 -1.28
C CYS A 91 -4.58 -8.32 -1.24
N GLY A 92 -3.91 -7.92 -2.32
CA GLY A 92 -3.34 -6.60 -2.53
C GLY A 92 -3.15 -6.32 -4.02
N VAL A 93 -2.15 -5.50 -4.34
CA VAL A 93 -1.78 -5.19 -5.72
C VAL A 93 -0.52 -5.93 -6.15
N HIS A 94 -0.29 -6.00 -7.47
CA HIS A 94 0.71 -6.85 -8.10
C HIS A 94 2.12 -6.73 -7.51
N PHE A 95 2.62 -5.50 -7.32
CA PHE A 95 3.97 -5.29 -6.77
C PHE A 95 4.14 -5.82 -5.33
N MET A 96 3.05 -5.88 -4.55
CA MET A 96 3.10 -6.42 -3.18
C MET A 96 3.27 -7.93 -3.23
N ALA A 97 2.52 -8.60 -4.11
CA ALA A 97 2.66 -10.04 -4.35
C ALA A 97 4.07 -10.38 -4.90
N GLU A 98 4.61 -9.55 -5.79
CA GLU A 98 6.01 -9.66 -6.24
C GLU A 98 6.99 -9.53 -5.07
N THR A 99 6.76 -8.56 -4.17
CA THR A 99 7.63 -8.33 -3.00
C THR A 99 7.58 -9.52 -2.04
N ALA A 100 6.39 -10.07 -1.77
CA ALA A 100 6.24 -11.29 -0.98
C ALA A 100 6.98 -12.48 -1.62
N LYS A 101 6.93 -12.60 -2.96
CA LYS A 101 7.65 -13.65 -3.70
C LYS A 101 9.17 -13.46 -3.68
N ILE A 102 9.65 -12.22 -3.75
CA ILE A 102 11.08 -11.89 -3.63
C ILE A 102 11.60 -12.30 -2.25
N LEU A 103 10.86 -12.01 -1.18
CA LEU A 103 11.24 -12.37 0.19
C LEU A 103 11.02 -13.86 0.50
N SER A 104 10.15 -14.53 -0.25
CA SER A 104 9.76 -15.92 -0.06
C SER A 104 9.95 -16.76 -1.33
N PRO A 105 11.18 -16.88 -1.86
CA PRO A 105 11.40 -17.45 -3.19
C PRO A 105 10.94 -18.91 -3.32
N HIS A 106 10.87 -19.65 -2.21
CA HIS A 106 10.45 -21.05 -2.18
C HIS A 106 8.93 -21.24 -2.05
N LYS A 107 8.19 -20.23 -1.59
CA LYS A 107 6.73 -20.31 -1.39
C LYS A 107 5.96 -20.05 -2.68
N THR A 108 4.75 -20.59 -2.78
CA THR A 108 3.81 -20.23 -3.85
C THR A 108 3.08 -18.95 -3.46
N VAL A 109 3.12 -17.92 -4.32
CA VAL A 109 2.37 -16.67 -4.09
C VAL A 109 1.28 -16.57 -5.15
N LEU A 110 0.04 -16.40 -4.70
CA LEU A 110 -1.15 -16.23 -5.51
C LEU A 110 -1.68 -14.82 -5.33
N ILE A 111 -2.01 -14.16 -6.44
CA ILE A 111 -2.78 -12.92 -6.44
C ILE A 111 -4.19 -13.23 -6.99
N PRO A 112 -5.28 -12.89 -6.27
CA PRO A 112 -6.64 -13.23 -6.71
C PRO A 112 -7.02 -12.61 -8.07
N ASP A 113 -6.55 -11.39 -8.36
CA ASP A 113 -6.75 -10.73 -9.65
C ASP A 113 -5.43 -10.14 -10.15
N GLN A 114 -4.93 -10.64 -11.29
CA GLN A 114 -3.69 -10.14 -11.91
C GLN A 114 -3.81 -8.70 -12.40
N ARG A 115 -5.03 -8.17 -12.55
CA ARG A 115 -5.29 -6.78 -12.96
C ARG A 115 -5.21 -5.79 -11.80
N ALA A 116 -4.99 -6.25 -10.56
CA ALA A 116 -4.81 -5.39 -9.41
C ALA A 116 -3.47 -4.62 -9.51
N GLY A 117 -3.48 -3.54 -10.30
CA GLY A 117 -2.34 -2.67 -10.57
C GLY A 117 -2.19 -1.53 -9.57
N CYS A 118 -1.18 -0.67 -9.79
CA CYS A 118 -0.91 0.50 -8.97
C CYS A 118 -0.34 1.61 -9.85
N SER A 119 -1.02 2.76 -9.93
CA SER A 119 -0.60 3.87 -10.79
C SER A 119 0.83 4.36 -10.50
N LEU A 120 1.27 4.29 -9.25
CA LEU A 120 2.66 4.58 -8.86
C LEU A 120 3.66 3.56 -9.41
N ALA A 121 3.34 2.27 -9.35
CA ALA A 121 4.26 1.24 -9.85
C ALA A 121 4.37 1.30 -11.38
N ASP A 122 3.29 1.74 -12.04
CA ASP A 122 3.21 1.91 -13.49
C ASP A 122 3.86 3.22 -13.97
N SER A 123 4.21 4.15 -13.07
CA SER A 123 4.73 5.47 -13.46
C SER A 123 6.21 5.46 -13.85
N ILE A 124 6.93 4.36 -13.60
CA ILE A 124 8.34 4.22 -13.98
C ILE A 124 8.66 2.78 -14.37
N THR A 125 9.35 2.64 -15.49
CA THR A 125 9.85 1.35 -15.99
C THR A 125 11.32 1.15 -15.62
N ALA A 126 11.80 -0.10 -15.71
CA ALA A 126 13.21 -0.41 -15.51
C ALA A 126 14.12 0.30 -16.54
N ASP A 127 13.65 0.47 -17.78
CA ASP A 127 14.42 1.15 -18.83
C ASP A 127 14.53 2.66 -18.58
N GLU A 128 13.44 3.30 -18.14
CA GLU A 128 13.46 4.71 -17.72
C GLU A 128 14.37 4.93 -16.52
N LEU A 129 14.35 4.03 -15.53
CA LEU A 129 15.26 4.10 -14.40
C LEU A 129 16.73 3.93 -14.85
N ARG A 130 17.04 3.07 -15.82
CA ARG A 130 18.42 2.97 -16.36
C ARG A 130 18.85 4.28 -17.02
N ALA A 131 18.00 4.86 -17.87
CA ALA A 131 18.29 6.14 -18.50
C ALA A 131 18.52 7.24 -17.46
N TRP A 132 17.69 7.28 -16.41
CA TRP A 132 17.84 8.25 -15.33
C TRP A 132 19.13 8.04 -14.51
N LYS A 133 19.55 6.80 -14.30
CA LYS A 133 20.87 6.49 -13.69
C LYS A 133 22.04 6.96 -14.55
N ASP A 134 21.92 6.87 -15.89
CA ASP A 134 22.96 7.34 -16.81
C ASP A 134 23.11 8.87 -16.79
N GLU A 135 22.02 9.59 -16.53
CA GLU A 135 22.03 11.05 -16.32
C GLU A 135 22.66 11.46 -14.98
N HIS A 136 22.67 10.57 -13.99
CA HIS A 136 23.20 10.81 -12.64
C HIS A 136 24.21 9.74 -12.19
N PRO A 137 25.41 9.66 -12.80
CA PRO A 137 26.40 8.64 -12.48
C PRO A 137 26.82 8.68 -11.00
N GLY A 138 26.68 7.53 -10.31
CA GLY A 138 27.07 7.37 -8.90
C GLY A 138 25.98 7.72 -7.88
N ALA A 139 24.82 8.21 -8.33
CA ALA A 139 23.66 8.43 -7.46
C ALA A 139 23.17 7.11 -6.84
N VAL A 140 22.64 7.18 -5.60
CA VAL A 140 21.95 6.05 -4.96
C VAL A 140 20.51 6.02 -5.45
N VAL A 141 20.04 4.86 -5.88
CA VAL A 141 18.63 4.66 -6.22
C VAL A 141 17.86 4.21 -4.98
N VAL A 142 16.97 5.06 -4.49
CA VAL A 142 15.99 4.75 -3.46
C VAL A 142 14.63 4.58 -4.11
N SER A 143 14.06 3.38 -4.04
CA SER A 143 12.74 3.10 -4.60
C SER A 143 11.75 2.78 -3.50
N TYR A 144 10.62 3.49 -3.50
CA TYR A 144 9.46 3.10 -2.74
C TYR A 144 9.01 1.70 -3.18
N VAL A 145 8.57 0.86 -2.23
CA VAL A 145 8.11 -0.52 -2.50
C VAL A 145 6.99 -0.59 -3.55
N ASN A 146 6.27 0.52 -3.79
CA ASN A 146 5.28 0.69 -4.85
C ASN A 146 5.93 0.84 -6.24
N THR A 147 6.78 -0.13 -6.60
CA THR A 147 7.52 -0.25 -7.87
C THR A 147 7.52 -1.70 -8.32
N THR A 148 7.65 -1.98 -9.61
CA THR A 148 7.72 -3.37 -10.10
C THR A 148 8.98 -4.08 -9.62
N ALA A 149 8.98 -5.41 -9.60
CA ALA A 149 10.18 -6.22 -9.34
C ALA A 149 11.34 -5.88 -10.30
N ALA A 150 11.03 -5.54 -11.55
CA ALA A 150 12.04 -5.14 -12.54
C ALA A 150 12.74 -3.82 -12.17
N VAL A 151 11.99 -2.85 -11.63
CA VAL A 151 12.55 -1.61 -11.09
C VAL A 151 13.38 -1.90 -9.84
N LYS A 152 12.85 -2.73 -8.92
CA LYS A 152 13.58 -3.15 -7.70
C LYS A 152 14.94 -3.80 -7.99
N ALA A 153 15.07 -4.50 -9.12
CA ALA A 153 16.34 -5.10 -9.54
C ALA A 153 17.45 -4.06 -9.87
N LEU A 154 17.07 -2.79 -10.06
CA LEU A 154 17.99 -1.67 -10.32
C LEU A 154 18.12 -0.71 -9.13
N THR A 155 17.35 -0.94 -8.08
CA THR A 155 17.29 -0.17 -6.84
C THR A 155 18.43 -0.56 -5.91
N ASP A 156 19.07 0.41 -5.27
CA ASP A 156 20.07 0.16 -4.24
C ASP A 156 19.41 -0.10 -2.87
N ILE A 157 18.39 0.68 -2.52
CA ILE A 157 17.66 0.56 -1.25
C ILE A 157 16.15 0.77 -1.46
N CYS A 158 15.33 -0.18 -1.00
CA CYS A 158 13.87 0.00 -0.96
C CYS A 158 13.44 0.74 0.33
N CYS A 159 12.41 1.58 0.21
CA CYS A 159 11.75 2.22 1.36
C CYS A 159 10.23 2.03 1.34
N THR A 160 9.58 2.39 2.44
CA THR A 160 8.13 2.54 2.59
C THR A 160 7.78 3.97 2.98
N SER A 161 6.50 4.33 2.99
CA SER A 161 6.04 5.60 3.55
C SER A 161 6.42 5.78 5.03
N SER A 162 6.64 4.69 5.77
CA SER A 162 7.02 4.71 7.19
C SER A 162 8.51 4.92 7.46
N ASN A 163 9.41 4.66 6.50
CA ASN A 163 10.87 4.74 6.73
C ASN A 163 11.65 5.50 5.65
N ALA A 164 10.98 6.14 4.69
CA ALA A 164 11.64 6.81 3.57
C ALA A 164 12.60 7.93 4.01
N VAL A 165 12.27 8.65 5.10
CA VAL A 165 13.15 9.67 5.68
C VAL A 165 14.43 9.01 6.21
N ASP A 166 14.30 8.04 7.11
CA ASP A 166 15.45 7.33 7.71
C ASP A 166 16.36 6.68 6.66
N VAL A 167 15.76 6.07 5.63
CA VAL A 167 16.52 5.47 4.51
C VAL A 167 17.36 6.53 3.79
N VAL A 168 16.77 7.69 3.47
CA VAL A 168 17.50 8.76 2.78
C VAL A 168 18.52 9.45 3.69
N GLU A 169 18.28 9.53 5.00
CA GLU A 169 19.27 10.05 5.96
C GLU A 169 20.46 9.10 6.17
N SER A 170 20.27 7.79 5.99
CA SER A 170 21.35 6.80 6.09
C SER A 170 22.39 6.88 4.97
N ILE A 171 22.06 7.58 3.87
CA ILE A 171 22.94 7.76 2.71
C ILE A 171 23.91 8.90 2.97
N ASP A 172 25.17 8.74 2.58
CA ASP A 172 26.20 9.80 2.61
C ASP A 172 25.62 11.15 2.12
N PRO A 173 25.60 12.21 2.95
CA PRO A 173 25.05 13.54 2.61
C PRO A 173 25.51 14.11 1.27
N ASP A 174 26.74 13.80 0.84
CA ASP A 174 27.33 14.32 -0.39
C ASP A 174 26.97 13.51 -1.64
N ARG A 175 26.43 12.28 -1.50
CA ARG A 175 25.93 11.49 -2.64
C ARG A 175 24.54 11.93 -3.07
N GLU A 176 24.38 12.08 -4.39
CA GLU A 176 23.08 12.25 -5.03
C GLU A 176 22.18 11.03 -4.79
N VAL A 177 20.88 11.29 -4.69
CA VAL A 177 19.85 10.26 -4.51
C VAL A 177 18.77 10.42 -5.57
N LEU A 178 18.48 9.32 -6.26
CA LEU A 178 17.33 9.17 -7.16
C LEU A 178 16.20 8.52 -6.37
N PHE A 179 15.14 9.28 -6.09
CA PHE A 179 13.97 8.83 -5.34
C PHE A 179 12.80 8.59 -6.29
N CYS A 180 12.25 7.38 -6.30
CA CYS A 180 11.13 7.01 -7.17
C CYS A 180 10.10 6.11 -6.47
N PRO A 181 8.86 6.01 -6.97
CA PRO A 181 8.29 6.78 -8.07
C PRO A 181 7.52 8.03 -7.60
N ASP A 182 7.25 8.15 -6.30
CA ASP A 182 6.24 9.08 -5.79
C ASP A 182 6.81 10.48 -5.52
N GLN A 183 6.25 11.48 -6.21
CA GLN A 183 6.68 12.86 -6.11
C GLN A 183 6.34 13.52 -4.77
N PHE A 184 5.21 13.15 -4.15
CA PHE A 184 4.74 13.73 -2.90
C PHE A 184 5.52 13.18 -1.70
N LEU A 185 5.75 11.87 -1.67
CA LEU A 185 6.63 11.23 -0.70
C LEU A 185 8.07 11.75 -0.86
N GLY A 186 8.57 11.84 -2.10
CA GLY A 186 9.89 12.42 -2.37
C GLY A 186 9.99 13.88 -1.89
N ALA A 187 8.96 14.69 -2.12
CA ALA A 187 8.91 16.06 -1.63
C ALA A 187 8.84 16.15 -0.09
N HIS A 188 8.12 15.23 0.56
CA HIS A 188 8.10 15.09 2.00
C HIS A 188 9.50 14.77 2.55
N VAL A 189 10.17 13.75 2.00
CA VAL A 189 11.53 13.37 2.38
C VAL A 189 12.50 14.54 2.17
N ARG A 190 12.44 15.23 1.04
CA ARG A 190 13.27 16.41 0.76
C ARG A 190 13.10 17.51 1.82
N ARG A 191 11.86 17.75 2.23
CA ARG A 191 11.52 18.78 3.21
C ARG A 191 12.01 18.42 4.61
N VAL A 192 11.85 17.17 5.03
CA VAL A 192 12.26 16.70 6.37
C VAL A 192 13.78 16.63 6.48
N THR A 193 14.44 16.02 5.50
CA THR A 193 15.91 15.82 5.51
C THR A 193 16.70 17.08 5.13
N GLY A 194 16.06 18.05 4.46
CA GLY A 194 16.72 19.25 3.96
C GLY A 194 17.65 19.03 2.77
N ARG A 195 17.80 17.80 2.27
CA ARG A 195 18.73 17.45 1.18
C ARG A 195 18.38 18.19 -0.12
N LYS A 196 19.40 18.75 -0.77
CA LYS A 196 19.24 19.46 -2.06
C LYS A 196 19.59 18.59 -3.26
N ASN A 197 20.33 17.51 -3.03
CA ASN A 197 20.77 16.51 -4.01
C ASN A 197 19.83 15.29 -4.09
N LEU A 198 18.53 15.51 -3.83
CA LEU A 198 17.48 14.50 -3.95
C LEU A 198 16.66 14.78 -5.22
N HIS A 199 16.89 13.96 -6.25
CA HIS A 199 16.16 14.00 -7.51
C HIS A 199 14.95 13.08 -7.39
N ILE A 200 13.77 13.56 -7.76
CA ILE A 200 12.50 12.89 -7.47
C ILE A 200 11.79 12.60 -8.80
N TRP A 201 11.42 11.35 -9.00
CA TRP A 201 10.60 10.94 -10.14
C TRP A 201 9.19 11.52 -10.03
N ALA A 202 8.63 12.00 -11.12
CA ALA A 202 7.35 12.71 -11.16
C ALA A 202 6.14 11.76 -11.30
N GLY A 203 6.11 10.68 -10.51
CA GLY A 203 4.96 9.75 -10.43
C GLY A 203 4.02 10.10 -9.29
N GLU A 204 2.76 9.66 -9.38
CA GLU A 204 1.76 9.89 -8.33
C GLU A 204 0.73 8.75 -8.19
N CYS A 205 0.16 8.65 -7.00
CA CYS A 205 -1.01 7.82 -6.75
C CYS A 205 -2.28 8.59 -7.13
N HIS A 206 -3.05 8.11 -8.10
CA HIS A 206 -4.27 8.76 -8.53
C HIS A 206 -5.32 8.92 -7.40
N VAL A 207 -5.34 7.99 -6.44
CA VAL A 207 -6.22 8.04 -5.26
C VAL A 207 -5.85 9.25 -4.38
N HIS A 208 -4.58 9.34 -3.99
CA HIS A 208 -4.11 10.38 -3.09
C HIS A 208 -3.95 11.75 -3.77
N ALA A 209 -3.67 11.78 -5.08
CA ALA A 209 -3.68 12.99 -5.90
C ALA A 209 -5.09 13.55 -6.07
N GLY A 210 -6.13 12.70 -6.04
CA GLY A 210 -7.53 13.11 -6.09
C GLY A 210 -8.02 13.85 -4.82
N ILE A 211 -7.29 13.81 -3.71
CA ILE A 211 -7.67 14.48 -2.47
C ILE A 211 -7.28 15.97 -2.56
N ASN A 212 -8.29 16.83 -2.75
CA ASN A 212 -8.09 18.27 -2.92
C ASN A 212 -7.82 18.99 -1.58
N GLY A 213 -6.87 19.92 -1.57
CA GLY A 213 -6.59 20.82 -0.45
C GLY A 213 -7.78 21.71 -0.04
N ASP A 214 -8.63 22.14 -0.98
CA ASP A 214 -9.82 22.96 -0.65
C ASP A 214 -10.86 22.16 0.13
N GLU A 215 -11.09 20.91 -0.28
CA GLU A 215 -12.00 20.00 0.42
C GLU A 215 -11.45 19.67 1.81
N LEU A 216 -10.15 19.38 1.92
CA LEU A 216 -9.48 19.19 3.20
C LEU A 216 -9.66 20.41 4.11
N ALA A 217 -9.45 21.61 3.60
CA ALA A 217 -9.64 22.85 4.35
C ALA A 217 -11.10 23.04 4.78
N GLY A 218 -12.07 22.67 3.93
CA GLY A 218 -13.50 22.69 4.26
C GLY A 218 -13.86 21.73 5.39
N GLN A 219 -13.35 20.50 5.34
CA GLN A 219 -13.54 19.49 6.38
C GLN A 219 -12.90 19.91 7.70
N ALA A 220 -11.66 20.42 7.65
CA ALA A 220 -10.93 20.93 8.80
C ALA A 220 -11.68 22.07 9.51
N ARG A 221 -12.25 23.03 8.74
CA ARG A 221 -13.08 24.11 9.30
C ARG A 221 -14.38 23.61 9.94
N SER A 222 -14.97 22.55 9.39
CA SER A 222 -16.23 21.98 9.88
C SER A 222 -16.04 21.07 11.10
N HIS A 223 -14.81 20.61 11.35
CA HIS A 223 -14.46 19.72 12.45
C HIS A 223 -13.24 20.27 13.22
N PRO A 224 -13.37 21.42 13.91
CA PRO A 224 -12.24 22.13 14.54
C PRO A 224 -11.56 21.34 15.67
N ASP A 225 -12.26 20.35 16.24
CA ASP A 225 -11.75 19.49 17.32
C ASP A 225 -11.20 18.15 16.83
N ALA A 226 -11.24 17.88 15.53
CA ALA A 226 -10.72 16.63 14.98
C ALA A 226 -9.18 16.65 14.91
N GLU A 227 -8.57 15.47 15.04
CA GLU A 227 -7.22 15.26 14.51
C GLU A 227 -7.29 15.05 12.99
N LEU A 228 -6.18 15.28 12.29
CA LEU A 228 -6.09 15.08 10.85
C LEU A 228 -4.93 14.13 10.53
N TYR A 229 -5.24 12.96 9.98
CA TYR A 229 -4.27 11.99 9.50
C TYR A 229 -4.17 12.07 7.98
N VAL A 230 -2.98 12.30 7.45
CA VAL A 230 -2.74 12.47 6.02
C VAL A 230 -1.67 11.50 5.56
N HIS A 231 -1.95 10.75 4.50
CA HIS A 231 -0.93 9.88 3.91
C HIS A 231 0.16 10.73 3.21
N PRO A 232 1.46 10.40 3.29
CA PRO A 232 2.51 11.18 2.65
C PRO A 232 2.48 11.16 1.10
N GLU A 233 1.69 10.27 0.50
CA GLU A 233 1.40 10.26 -0.95
C GLU A 233 0.35 11.32 -1.36
N CYS A 234 -0.29 12.01 -0.41
CA CYS A 234 -1.29 13.02 -0.71
C CYS A 234 -0.67 14.28 -1.33
N GLY A 235 -1.20 14.70 -2.48
CA GLY A 235 -0.89 16.03 -3.03
C GLY A 235 -1.28 17.15 -2.07
N CYS A 236 -2.37 16.95 -1.29
CA CYS A 236 -2.77 17.87 -0.24
C CYS A 236 -1.90 17.82 1.01
N ALA A 237 -0.91 16.94 1.14
CA ALA A 237 -0.03 16.90 2.33
C ALA A 237 0.69 18.24 2.53
N THR A 238 1.14 18.87 1.44
CA THR A 238 1.70 20.23 1.48
C THR A 238 0.65 21.25 1.91
N SER A 239 -0.58 21.17 1.39
CA SER A 239 -1.68 22.05 1.80
C SER A 239 -2.06 21.87 3.28
N ALA A 240 -2.08 20.64 3.78
CA ALA A 240 -2.36 20.32 5.18
C ALA A 240 -1.32 20.97 6.11
N LEU A 241 -0.05 20.86 5.74
CA LEU A 241 1.06 21.48 6.48
C LEU A 241 1.06 23.01 6.37
N TYR A 242 0.70 23.54 5.21
CA TYR A 242 0.52 24.98 5.03
C TYR A 242 -0.62 25.52 5.90
N LEU A 243 -1.78 24.86 5.88
CA LEU A 243 -2.93 25.21 6.73
C LEU A 243 -2.57 25.15 8.23
N ALA A 244 -1.76 24.16 8.62
CA ALA A 244 -1.22 24.08 9.97
C ALA A 244 -0.29 25.26 10.31
N GLY A 245 0.63 25.60 9.39
CA GLY A 245 1.57 26.71 9.54
C GLY A 245 0.89 28.08 9.63
N GLU A 246 -0.20 28.28 8.90
CA GLU A 246 -1.01 29.50 8.90
C GLU A 246 -1.98 29.58 10.10
N GLY A 247 -1.99 28.58 10.99
CA GLY A 247 -2.87 28.53 12.16
C GLY A 247 -4.34 28.24 11.84
N ALA A 248 -4.66 27.85 10.60
CA ALA A 248 -6.00 27.39 10.21
C ALA A 248 -6.31 26.01 10.80
N PHE A 249 -5.28 25.26 11.20
CA PHE A 249 -5.38 24.02 11.95
C PHE A 249 -4.27 23.94 13.00
N PRO A 250 -4.49 23.39 14.20
CA PRO A 250 -3.41 23.20 15.17
C PRO A 250 -2.34 22.25 14.61
N ALA A 251 -1.09 22.70 14.53
CA ALA A 251 -0.01 21.93 13.88
C ALA A 251 0.29 20.59 14.58
N ASP A 252 0.04 20.51 15.89
CA ASP A 252 0.15 19.29 16.70
C ASP A 252 -0.91 18.23 16.36
N ARG A 253 -1.98 18.61 15.67
CA ARG A 253 -3.08 17.71 15.28
C ARG A 253 -2.98 17.19 13.85
N VAL A 254 -2.09 17.73 13.01
CA VAL A 254 -1.83 17.21 11.66
C VAL A 254 -0.74 16.17 11.74
N LYS A 255 -1.08 14.91 11.44
CA LYS A 255 -0.14 13.79 11.44
C LYS A 255 0.04 13.26 10.02
N ILE A 256 1.25 13.34 9.50
CA ILE A 256 1.62 12.73 8.22
C ILE A 256 2.08 11.30 8.51
N LEU A 257 1.28 10.30 8.11
CA LEU A 257 1.43 8.91 8.58
C LEU A 257 1.24 7.89 7.46
N SER A 258 1.97 6.78 7.52
CA SER A 258 1.61 5.56 6.77
C SER A 258 0.30 4.97 7.31
N THR A 259 -0.30 4.01 6.61
CA THR A 259 -1.51 3.33 7.11
C THR A 259 -1.29 2.62 8.45
N GLY A 260 -0.12 2.00 8.65
CA GLY A 260 0.27 1.45 9.95
C GLY A 260 0.37 2.53 11.02
N GLY A 261 1.06 3.63 10.73
CA GLY A 261 1.18 4.77 11.65
C GLY A 261 -0.16 5.42 11.99
N MET A 262 -1.14 5.40 11.07
CA MET A 262 -2.51 5.84 11.35
C MET A 262 -3.22 4.94 12.38
N LEU A 263 -2.98 3.63 12.36
CA LEU A 263 -3.53 2.71 13.36
C LEU A 263 -2.88 2.91 14.73
N ASP A 264 -1.55 3.04 14.76
CA ASP A 264 -0.83 3.33 16.00
C ASP A 264 -1.34 4.64 16.62
N ALA A 265 -1.46 5.70 15.81
CA ALA A 265 -2.01 6.98 16.25
C ALA A 265 -3.47 6.89 16.72
N ALA A 266 -4.30 6.07 16.07
CA ALA A 266 -5.69 5.85 16.45
C ALA A 266 -5.83 5.11 17.79
N HIS A 267 -4.92 4.19 18.12
CA HIS A 267 -4.90 3.53 19.43
C HIS A 267 -4.48 4.47 20.58
N GLU A 268 -3.67 5.48 20.28
CA GLU A 268 -3.16 6.43 21.26
C GLU A 268 -4.02 7.70 21.40
N THR A 269 -4.81 8.02 20.38
CA THR A 269 -5.55 9.28 20.34
C THR A 269 -6.63 9.37 21.40
N ARG A 270 -6.86 10.59 21.89
CA ARG A 270 -8.00 10.94 22.76
C ARG A 270 -9.03 11.80 22.05
N ALA A 271 -8.82 12.07 20.76
CA ALA A 271 -9.73 12.87 19.96
C ALA A 271 -11.05 12.11 19.75
N ARG A 272 -12.17 12.84 19.78
CA ARG A 272 -13.49 12.25 19.51
C ARG A 272 -13.72 11.99 18.02
N GLN A 273 -12.95 12.67 17.17
CA GLN A 273 -13.07 12.63 15.72
C GLN A 273 -11.68 12.70 15.09
N VAL A 274 -11.50 11.95 14.02
CA VAL A 274 -10.29 11.96 13.19
C VAL A 274 -10.73 12.11 11.74
N LEU A 275 -10.18 13.12 11.06
CA LEU A 275 -10.26 13.27 9.61
C LEU A 275 -9.13 12.45 8.99
N VAL A 276 -9.43 11.65 7.98
CA VAL A 276 -8.47 10.72 7.35
C VAL A 276 -8.38 11.02 5.87
N ALA A 277 -7.22 11.47 5.41
CA ALA A 277 -6.89 11.67 4.01
C ALA A 277 -6.04 10.50 3.51
N THR A 278 -6.73 9.44 3.07
CA THR A 278 -6.17 8.26 2.40
C THR A 278 -7.29 7.49 1.69
N GLU A 279 -7.02 6.28 1.21
CA GLU A 279 -8.01 5.38 0.62
C GLU A 279 -9.10 4.95 1.64
N VAL A 280 -10.34 4.76 1.17
CA VAL A 280 -11.54 4.61 2.02
C VAL A 280 -11.59 3.29 2.82
N GLY A 281 -10.97 2.22 2.33
CA GLY A 281 -10.85 0.94 3.01
C GLY A 281 -10.16 1.04 4.37
N MET A 282 -9.30 2.04 4.55
CA MET A 282 -8.63 2.33 5.83
C MET A 282 -9.64 2.62 6.97
N LEU A 283 -10.81 3.17 6.65
CA LEU A 283 -11.83 3.50 7.65
C LEU A 283 -12.33 2.26 8.40
N TYR A 284 -12.31 1.09 7.77
CA TYR A 284 -12.72 -0.15 8.44
C TYR A 284 -11.79 -0.52 9.58
N GLN A 285 -10.48 -0.49 9.35
CA GLN A 285 -9.46 -0.75 10.38
C GLN A 285 -9.48 0.33 11.47
N LEU A 286 -9.56 1.61 11.08
CA LEU A 286 -9.58 2.71 12.06
C LEU A 286 -10.80 2.65 12.99
N ARG A 287 -11.98 2.26 12.49
CA ARG A 287 -13.18 2.07 13.32
C ARG A 287 -13.08 0.88 14.28
N ARG A 288 -12.23 -0.11 13.98
CA ARG A 288 -11.96 -1.25 14.86
C ARG A 288 -10.88 -0.94 15.90
N ALA A 289 -9.99 0.01 15.59
CA ALA A 289 -8.91 0.44 16.47
C ALA A 289 -9.35 1.45 17.54
N ALA A 290 -10.38 2.25 17.23
CA ALA A 290 -11.00 3.23 18.13
C ALA A 290 -12.03 2.61 19.08
#